data_AF-A0A1I7RHE9-F1
#
_entry.id   AF-A0A1I7RHE9-F1
#
_cell.length_a   1.000
_cell.length_b   1.000
_cell.length_c   1.000
_cell.angle_alpha   90.00
_cell.angle_beta   90.00
_cell.angle_gamma   90.00
#
_symmetry.space_group_name_H-M   'P 1'
#
loop_
_entity.id
_entity.type
_entity.pdbx_description
1 polymer ?
#
loop_
_entity_poly.entity_id
_entity_poly.type
_entity_poly.pdbx_seq_one_letter_code
_entity_poly.pdbx_strand_id
1 'polypeptide(L)'
;MGDLRFDSSYFGKDRGVVKLALIILGLVACSVLCANWYGTSCFGEGRLGYASGLNFIFLIINIVSFILNLLSFKHGKFEHLYSAIAAILFAVAAGLLIWYLITARYWDTWLIVATVVIVIQFILYLWDFRATKEYQGHLPI
;
A
#
# COMPACT_ATOMS: atom_id res chain seq x y z
N MET A 1 0.57 -2.42 33.85
CA MET A 1 -0.52 -2.95 33.00
C MET A 1 -0.96 -1.79 32.14
N GLY A 2 -0.67 -1.83 30.84
CA GLY A 2 -1.02 -0.74 29.94
C GLY A 2 -2.50 -0.80 29.63
N ASP A 3 -3.26 0.23 29.99
CA ASP A 3 -4.66 0.36 29.62
C ASP A 3 -4.76 0.48 28.09
N LEU A 4 -5.17 -0.60 27.42
CA LEU A 4 -5.56 -0.56 26.01
C LEU A 4 -6.86 0.25 25.89
N ARG A 5 -6.74 1.55 25.61
CA ARG A 5 -7.90 2.39 25.26
C ARG A 5 -8.15 2.28 23.76
N PHE A 6 -9.27 1.65 23.41
CA PHE A 6 -9.73 1.52 22.03
C PHE A 6 -10.29 2.88 21.56
N ASP A 7 -9.59 3.55 20.65
CA ASP A 7 -10.00 4.88 20.16
C ASP A 7 -10.78 4.75 18.84
N SER A 8 -12.12 4.66 18.91
CA SER A 8 -12.98 4.59 17.73
C SER A 8 -12.98 5.88 16.89
N SER A 9 -12.49 7.00 17.44
CA SER A 9 -12.33 8.27 16.71
C SER A 9 -11.28 8.16 15.60
N TYR A 10 -10.41 7.15 15.65
CA TYR A 10 -9.39 6.93 14.63
C TYR A 10 -9.98 6.59 13.24
N PHE A 11 -11.15 5.93 13.18
CA PHE A 11 -11.85 5.67 11.92
C PHE A 11 -12.37 6.94 11.24
N GLY A 12 -12.64 8.00 12.00
CA GLY A 12 -13.17 9.27 11.50
C GLY A 12 -12.11 10.30 11.10
N LYS A 13 -10.82 10.02 11.33
CA LYS A 13 -9.72 10.90 10.90
C LYS A 13 -9.29 10.52 9.49
N ASP A 14 -9.03 11.51 8.65
CA ASP A 14 -8.61 11.34 7.24
C ASP A 14 -7.49 10.30 7.08
N ARG A 15 -6.58 10.22 8.04
CA ARG A 15 -5.45 9.28 8.06
C ARG A 15 -5.86 7.82 8.31
N GLY A 16 -6.88 7.57 9.14
CA GLY A 16 -7.42 6.23 9.36
C GLY A 16 -8.10 5.70 8.10
N VAL A 17 -8.82 6.56 7.39
CA VAL A 17 -9.49 6.24 6.12
C VAL A 17 -8.48 5.90 5.02
N VAL A 18 -7.40 6.67 4.88
CA VAL A 18 -6.34 6.39 3.89
C VAL A 18 -5.66 5.04 4.16
N LYS A 19 -5.31 4.73 5.41
CA LYS A 19 -4.73 3.42 5.75
C LYS A 19 -5.71 2.28 5.49
N LEU A 20 -7.00 2.46 5.79
CA LEU A 20 -8.02 1.46 5.49
C LEU A 20 -8.17 1.24 3.98
N ALA A 21 -8.16 2.30 3.18
CA ALA A 21 -8.20 2.21 1.72
C ALA A 21 -6.98 1.47 1.16
N LEU A 22 -5.78 1.72 1.69
CA LEU A 22 -4.57 1.00 1.32
C LEU A 22 -4.66 -0.50 1.65
N ILE A 23 -5.27 -0.89 2.78
CA ILE A 23 -5.48 -2.30 3.13
C ILE A 23 -6.46 -2.96 2.13
N ILE A 24 -7.60 -2.33 1.87
CA ILE A 24 -8.62 -2.87 0.95
C ILE A 24 -8.04 -3.04 -0.46
N LEU A 25 -7.37 -2.01 -0.98
CA LEU A 25 -6.75 -2.07 -2.30
C LEU A 25 -5.57 -3.04 -2.36
N GLY A 26 -4.83 -3.20 -1.26
CA GLY A 26 -3.78 -4.19 -1.16
C GLY A 26 -4.32 -5.62 -1.21
N LEU A 27 -5.47 -5.89 -0.58
CA LEU A 27 -6.15 -7.19 -0.68
C LEU A 27 -6.62 -7.45 -2.11
N VAL A 28 -7.26 -6.47 -2.74
CA VAL A 28 -7.71 -6.56 -4.14
C VAL A 28 -6.53 -6.82 -5.08
N ALA A 29 -5.41 -6.10 -4.89
CA ALA A 29 -4.20 -6.31 -5.68
C ALA A 29 -3.65 -7.72 -5.50
N CYS A 30 -3.54 -8.22 -4.26
CA CYS A 30 -3.11 -9.60 -4.01
C CYS A 30 -4.04 -10.61 -4.69
N SER A 31 -5.36 -10.44 -4.60
CA SER A 31 -6.32 -11.34 -5.25
C SER A 31 -6.18 -11.33 -6.77
N VAL A 32 -6.01 -10.17 -7.39
CA VAL A 32 -5.87 -10.03 -8.84
C VAL A 32 -4.51 -10.57 -9.33
N LEU A 33 -3.42 -10.23 -8.64
CA LEU A 33 -2.07 -10.67 -9.01
C LEU A 33 -1.86 -12.18 -8.79
N CYS A 34 -2.53 -12.79 -7.80
CA CYS A 34 -2.33 -14.20 -7.43
C CYS A 34 -3.41 -15.14 -7.93
N ALA A 35 -4.47 -14.62 -8.53
CA ALA A 35 -5.39 -15.48 -9.25
C ALA A 35 -4.62 -16.17 -10.40
N ASN A 36 -4.83 -17.47 -10.57
CA ASN A 36 -4.13 -18.25 -11.58
C ASN A 36 -4.86 -18.10 -12.91
N TRP A 37 -4.61 -17.00 -13.62
CA TRP A 37 -5.30 -16.67 -14.86
C TRP A 37 -4.81 -17.49 -16.06
N TYR A 38 -3.55 -17.95 -16.05
CA TYR A 38 -2.94 -18.58 -17.22
C TYR A 38 -1.85 -19.63 -16.92
N GLY A 39 -1.88 -20.26 -15.74
CA GLY A 39 -0.84 -21.22 -15.31
C GLY A 39 0.43 -20.56 -14.77
N THR A 40 0.51 -19.24 -14.83
CA THR A 40 1.53 -18.41 -14.20
C THR A 40 0.99 -17.85 -12.89
N SER A 41 1.58 -18.29 -11.77
CA SER A 41 1.26 -17.78 -10.43
C SER A 41 1.76 -16.33 -10.26
N CYS A 42 1.39 -15.70 -9.14
CA CYS A 42 1.92 -14.44 -8.62
C CYS A 42 3.46 -14.26 -8.71
N PHE A 43 4.20 -15.37 -8.79
CA PHE A 43 5.66 -15.45 -8.87
C PHE A 43 6.18 -16.02 -10.21
N GLY A 44 5.31 -16.18 -11.20
CA GLY A 44 5.64 -16.79 -12.49
C GLY A 44 6.63 -15.96 -13.31
N GLU A 45 6.59 -14.63 -13.18
CA GLU A 45 7.57 -13.73 -13.78
C GLU A 45 8.16 -12.77 -12.74
N GLY A 46 9.45 -12.46 -12.87
CA GLY A 46 10.16 -11.61 -11.89
C GLY A 46 9.54 -10.22 -11.69
N ARG A 47 8.88 -9.66 -12.73
CA ARG A 47 8.23 -8.34 -12.67
C ARG A 47 6.91 -8.38 -11.89
N LEU A 48 6.09 -9.39 -12.13
CA LEU A 48 4.86 -9.65 -11.39
C LEU A 48 5.16 -10.05 -9.95
N GLY A 49 6.21 -10.85 -9.74
CA GLY A 49 6.70 -11.26 -8.42
C GLY A 49 7.17 -10.09 -7.58
N TYR A 50 7.86 -9.11 -8.17
CA TYR A 50 8.25 -7.88 -7.47
C TYR A 50 7.01 -7.08 -7.01
N ALA A 51 6.07 -6.81 -7.92
CA ALA A 51 4.87 -6.03 -7.59
C ALA A 51 3.99 -6.74 -6.54
N SER A 52 3.80 -8.06 -6.67
CA SER A 52 3.03 -8.86 -5.73
C SER A 52 3.70 -8.97 -4.35
N GLY A 53 4.99 -9.29 -4.30
CA GLY A 53 5.73 -9.42 -3.05
C GLY A 53 5.79 -8.11 -2.28
N LEU A 54 6.01 -7.00 -3.00
CA LEU A 54 5.98 -5.66 -2.43
C LEU A 54 4.58 -5.34 -1.88
N ASN A 55 3.52 -5.54 -2.67
CA ASN A 55 2.15 -5.32 -2.21
C ASN A 55 1.82 -6.14 -0.95
N PHE A 56 2.26 -7.39 -0.87
CA PHE A 56 2.03 -8.25 0.29
C PHE A 56 2.74 -7.75 1.56
N ILE A 57 4.03 -7.39 1.46
CA ILE A 57 4.80 -6.86 2.59
C ILE A 57 4.15 -5.56 3.10
N PHE A 58 3.81 -4.66 2.18
CA PHE A 58 3.23 -3.36 2.53
C PHE A 58 1.80 -3.49 3.09
N LEU A 59 1.01 -4.47 2.62
CA LEU A 59 -0.28 -4.82 3.22
C LEU A 59 -0.13 -5.22 4.69
N ILE A 60 0.80 -6.12 5.02
CA ILE A 60 1.04 -6.54 6.41
C ILE A 60 1.42 -5.34 7.27
N ILE A 61 2.33 -4.49 6.79
CA ILE A 61 2.76 -3.32 7.56
C ILE A 61 1.61 -2.33 7.77
N ASN A 62 0.73 -2.13 6.77
CA ASN A 62 -0.46 -1.30 6.92
C ASN A 62 -1.44 -1.88 7.95
N ILE A 63 -1.68 -3.19 7.95
CA ILE A 63 -2.53 -3.87 8.93
C ILE A 63 -1.96 -3.70 10.35
N VAL A 64 -0.66 -3.96 10.53
CA VAL A 64 0.01 -3.80 11.83
C VAL A 64 -0.05 -2.34 12.28
N SER A 65 0.25 -1.39 11.39
CA SER A 65 0.17 0.05 11.70
C SER A 65 -1.24 0.48 12.09
N PHE A 66 -2.26 -0.07 11.42
CA PHE A 66 -3.66 0.19 11.73
C PHE A 66 -4.04 -0.31 13.13
N ILE A 67 -3.64 -1.54 13.48
CA ILE A 67 -3.86 -2.12 14.82
C ILE A 67 -3.12 -1.31 15.90
N LEU A 68 -1.85 -0.96 15.67
CA LEU A 68 -1.05 -0.18 16.63
C LEU A 68 -1.66 1.20 16.87
N ASN A 69 -2.19 1.85 15.83
CA ASN A 69 -2.84 3.15 15.98
C ASN A 69 -4.21 3.06 16.66
N LEU A 70 -4.95 1.95 16.47
CA LEU A 70 -6.16 1.64 17.24
C LEU A 70 -5.88 1.43 18.73
N LEU A 71 -4.71 0.88 19.07
CA LEU A 71 -4.22 0.73 20.44
C LEU A 71 -3.59 2.02 21.02
N SER A 72 -3.73 3.16 20.32
CA SER A 72 -3.20 4.47 20.73
C SER A 72 -1.67 4.57 20.85
N PHE A 73 -0.91 3.62 20.29
CA PHE A 73 0.56 3.70 20.20
C PHE A 73 0.98 4.50 18.95
N LYS A 74 1.07 5.83 19.08
CA LYS A 74 1.46 6.71 17.98
C LYS A 74 2.97 6.83 17.82
N HIS A 75 3.52 6.21 16.76
CA HIS A 75 4.91 6.40 16.33
C HIS A 75 5.00 7.14 14.98
N GLY A 76 4.75 8.46 14.99
CA GLY A 76 4.66 9.26 13.76
C GLY A 76 5.94 9.30 12.89
N LYS A 77 7.14 9.22 13.49
CA LYS A 77 8.41 9.21 12.75
C LYS A 77 8.61 7.93 11.92
N PHE A 78 8.21 6.78 12.45
CA PHE A 78 8.32 5.49 11.75
C PHE A 78 7.34 5.42 10.58
N GLU A 79 6.11 5.90 10.78
CA GLU A 79 5.10 5.96 9.72
C GLU A 79 5.51 6.87 8.56
N HIS A 80 6.19 8.00 8.84
CA HIS A 80 6.66 8.91 7.80
C HIS A 80 7.71 8.26 6.89
N LEU A 81 8.74 7.65 7.50
CA LEU A 81 9.81 6.98 6.76
C LEU A 81 9.26 5.81 5.94
N TYR A 82 8.38 5.00 6.55
CA TYR A 82 7.72 3.90 5.86
C TYR A 82 6.94 4.36 4.63
N SER A 83 6.15 5.43 4.75
CA SER A 83 5.31 5.92 3.65
C SER A 83 6.14 6.54 2.52
N ALA A 84 7.28 7.16 2.85
CA ALA A 84 8.24 7.65 1.87
C ALA A 84 8.87 6.51 1.06
N ILE A 85 9.32 5.45 1.76
CA ILE A 85 9.90 4.25 1.14
C ILE A 85 8.83 3.55 0.29
N ALA A 86 7.59 3.44 0.80
CA ALA A 86 6.45 2.88 0.07
C ALA A 86 6.24 3.58 -1.28
N ALA A 87 6.16 4.91 -1.26
CA ALA A 87 5.92 5.70 -2.48
C ALA A 87 6.98 5.43 -3.55
N ILE A 88 8.26 5.38 -3.18
CA ILE A 88 9.36 5.13 -4.11
C ILE A 88 9.25 3.71 -4.69
N LEU A 89 9.06 2.71 -3.83
CA LEU A 89 8.99 1.31 -4.25
C LEU A 89 7.76 1.04 -5.14
N PHE A 90 6.60 1.60 -4.81
CA PHE A 90 5.39 1.50 -5.63
C PHE A 90 5.51 2.26 -6.96
N ALA A 91 6.27 3.37 -7.03
CA ALA A 91 6.58 4.03 -8.30
C ALA A 91 7.38 3.13 -9.24
N VAL A 92 8.38 2.41 -8.71
CA VAL A 92 9.16 1.43 -9.48
C VAL A 92 8.27 0.26 -9.92
N ALA A 93 7.41 -0.25 -9.03
CA ALA A 93 6.47 -1.31 -9.37
C ALA A 93 5.49 -0.89 -10.49
N ALA A 94 4.96 0.34 -10.45
CA ALA A 94 4.11 0.88 -11.49
C ALA A 94 4.84 0.97 -12.84
N GLY A 95 6.08 1.49 -12.85
CA GLY A 95 6.90 1.55 -14.07
C GLY A 95 7.18 0.19 -14.68
N LEU A 96 7.48 -0.83 -13.86
CA LEU A 96 7.72 -2.20 -14.32
C LEU A 96 6.45 -2.85 -14.90
N LEU A 97 5.29 -2.62 -14.29
CA LEU A 97 4.01 -3.14 -14.81
C LEU A 97 3.60 -2.45 -16.11
N ILE A 98 3.75 -1.13 -16.21
CA ILE A 98 3.49 -0.39 -17.46
C ILE A 98 4.42 -0.90 -18.58
N TRP A 99 5.71 -1.07 -18.28
CA TRP A 99 6.67 -1.62 -19.23
C TRP A 99 6.26 -3.04 -19.67
N TYR A 100 5.80 -3.86 -18.73
CA TYR A 100 5.33 -5.21 -19.03
C TYR A 100 4.10 -5.20 -19.94
N LEU A 101 3.15 -4.30 -19.70
CA LEU A 101 1.94 -4.12 -20.51
C LEU A 101 2.27 -3.77 -21.97
N ILE A 102 3.26 -2.90 -22.19
CA ILE A 102 3.73 -2.53 -23.53
C ILE A 102 4.46 -3.71 -24.21
N THR A 103 5.32 -4.41 -23.48
CA THR A 103 6.20 -5.45 -24.04
C THR A 103 5.44 -6.74 -24.34
N ALA A 104 4.52 -7.15 -23.46
CA ALA A 104 3.84 -8.43 -23.56
C ALA A 104 2.88 -8.47 -24.76
N ARG A 105 2.45 -7.32 -25.31
CA ARG A 105 1.43 -7.21 -26.39
C ARG A 105 0.12 -7.96 -26.10
N TYR A 106 -0.06 -8.42 -24.86
CA TYR A 106 -1.28 -9.00 -24.32
C TYR A 106 -2.03 -7.88 -23.59
N TRP A 107 -3.08 -7.38 -24.23
CA TRP A 107 -4.04 -6.46 -23.60
C TRP A 107 -4.97 -7.23 -22.67
N ASP A 108 -4.39 -7.98 -21.74
CA ASP A 108 -5.16 -8.74 -20.77
C ASP A 108 -5.78 -7.76 -19.78
N THR A 109 -7.11 -7.79 -19.71
CA THR A 109 -7.92 -6.94 -18.83
C THR A 109 -7.42 -7.02 -17.39
N TRP A 110 -6.93 -8.18 -16.94
CA TRP A 110 -6.51 -8.37 -15.54
C TRP A 110 -5.17 -7.74 -15.23
N LEU A 111 -4.28 -7.69 -16.22
CA LEU A 111 -3.03 -6.98 -16.09
C LEU A 111 -3.23 -5.46 -16.08
N ILE A 112 -4.18 -4.98 -16.88
CA ILE A 112 -4.60 -3.58 -16.88
C ILE A 112 -5.17 -3.22 -15.50
N VAL A 113 -6.08 -4.03 -14.97
CA VAL A 113 -6.66 -3.83 -13.64
C VAL A 113 -5.58 -3.84 -12.56
N ALA A 114 -4.66 -4.81 -12.58
CA ALA A 114 -3.55 -4.86 -11.63
C ALA A 114 -2.68 -3.59 -11.68
N THR A 115 -2.34 -3.13 -12.88
CA THR A 115 -1.53 -1.93 -13.10
C THR A 115 -2.25 -0.70 -12.56
N VAL A 116 -3.54 -0.54 -12.84
CA VAL A 116 -4.36 0.57 -12.34
C VAL A 116 -4.43 0.55 -10.81
N VAL A 117 -4.66 -0.61 -10.19
CA VAL A 117 -4.72 -0.72 -8.73
C VAL A 117 -3.37 -0.35 -8.08
N ILE A 118 -2.25 -0.79 -8.65
CA ILE A 118 -0.90 -0.42 -8.17
C ILE A 118 -0.65 1.09 -8.32
N VAL A 119 -1.10 1.72 -9.41
CA VAL A 119 -1.01 3.18 -9.59
C VAL A 119 -1.87 3.92 -8.56
N ILE A 120 -3.09 3.45 -8.27
CA ILE A 120 -3.93 4.03 -7.23
C ILE A 120 -3.26 3.91 -5.86
N GLN A 121 -2.66 2.76 -5.54
CA GLN A 121 -1.91 2.59 -4.30
C GLN A 121 -0.72 3.55 -4.21
N PHE A 122 0.03 3.74 -5.29
CA PHE A 122 1.10 4.74 -5.34
C PHE A 122 0.58 6.16 -5.00
N ILE A 123 -0.53 6.58 -5.60
CA ILE A 123 -1.15 7.89 -5.32
C ILE A 123 -1.57 7.99 -3.84
N LEU A 124 -2.15 6.93 -3.28
CA LEU A 124 -2.52 6.90 -1.87
C LEU A 124 -1.32 6.98 -0.94
N TYR A 125 -0.19 6.33 -1.27
CA TYR A 125 1.05 6.45 -0.51
C TYR A 125 1.64 7.86 -0.56
N LEU A 126 1.54 8.54 -1.71
CA LEU A 126 1.92 9.96 -1.79
C LEU A 126 1.02 10.83 -0.91
N TRP A 127 -0.27 10.53 -0.86
CA TRP A 127 -1.19 11.27 0.00
C TRP A 127 -0.91 11.00 1.49
N ASP A 128 -0.67 9.75 1.89
CA ASP A 128 -0.31 9.41 3.28
C ASP A 128 1.03 10.06 3.69
N PHE A 129 2.01 10.10 2.78
CA PHE A 129 3.27 10.80 2.99
C PHE A 129 3.05 12.30 3.20
N ARG A 130 2.22 12.94 2.36
CA ARG A 130 1.88 14.37 2.49
C ARG A 130 1.14 14.66 3.79
N ALA A 131 0.13 13.87 4.12
CA ALA A 131 -0.62 14.01 5.37
C ALA A 131 0.30 13.88 6.58
N THR A 132 1.23 12.93 6.56
CA THR A 132 2.19 12.74 7.66
C THR A 132 3.17 13.90 7.79
N LYS A 133 3.61 14.51 6.67
CA LYS A 133 4.49 15.69 6.69
C LYS A 133 3.81 16.89 7.34
N GLU A 134 2.52 17.10 7.05
CA GLU A 134 1.73 18.19 7.60
C GLU A 134 1.57 18.07 9.14
N TYR A 135 1.33 16.85 9.64
CA TYR A 135 1.28 16.59 11.08
C TYR A 135 2.62 16.79 11.81
N GLN A 136 3.77 16.50 11.17
CA GLN A 136 5.08 16.74 11.79
C GLN A 136 5.46 18.22 11.85
N GLY A 137 4.91 19.08 10.98
CA GLY A 137 5.13 20.53 11.01
C GLY A 137 4.47 21.25 12.20
N HIS A 138 3.61 20.55 12.96
CA HIS A 138 2.91 21.10 14.14
C HIS A 138 3.43 20.57 15.48
N LEU A 139 4.47 19.73 15.47
CA LEU A 139 5.13 19.30 16.70
C LEU A 139 6.31 20.26 16.97
N PRO A 140 6.26 21.08 18.03
CA PRO A 140 7.46 21.76 18.49
C PRO A 140 8.45 20.69 18.92
N ILE A 141 9.64 20.78 18.32
CA ILE A 141 10.88 20.11 18.75
C ILE A 141 11.11 20.28 20.25
#